data_AF-A0A850JTK2-F1
#
_entry.id   AF-A0A850JTK2-F1
#
_cell.length_a   1.000
_cell.length_b   1.000
_cell.length_c   1.000
_cell.angle_alpha   90.00
_cell.angle_beta   90.00
_cell.angle_gamma   90.00
#
_symmetry.space_group_name_H-M   'P 1'
#
loop_
_entity.id
_entity.type
_entity.pdbx_description
1 polymer ?
#
loop_
_entity_poly.entity_id
_entity_poly.type
_entity_poly.pdbx_seq_one_letter_code
_entity_poly.pdbx_strand_id
1 'polypeptide(L)'
;MQQKRNKRKPKEELLVSISDSIILLLNHLYPLSEQLILLNKTLHKNCSVSEKTYLKYLKTNLKAHYIKYKKNIFFANNMQEMIRVILAFKTYEEQFENFRFKKFRSGNNEFNLLLEDYIYFFEEYFEKEKDIWVAIG
;
A
#
# COMPACT_ATOMS: atom_id res chain seq x y z
N MET A 1 -45.93 -9.77 -2.10
CA MET A 1 -44.66 -9.07 -2.40
C MET A 1 -43.54 -9.71 -1.59
N GLN A 2 -42.69 -10.54 -2.22
CA GLN A 2 -41.55 -11.14 -1.53
C GLN A 2 -40.45 -10.09 -1.38
N GLN A 3 -40.15 -9.69 -0.15
CA GLN A 3 -38.97 -8.90 0.17
C GLN A 3 -37.72 -9.68 -0.27
N LYS A 4 -37.01 -9.17 -1.28
CA LYS A 4 -35.65 -9.61 -1.59
C LYS A 4 -34.79 -9.37 -0.35
N ARG A 5 -34.56 -10.41 0.46
CA ARG A 5 -33.47 -10.40 1.44
C ARG A 5 -32.19 -10.15 0.66
N ASN A 6 -31.61 -8.95 0.81
CA ASN A 6 -30.25 -8.68 0.35
C ASN A 6 -29.38 -9.83 0.86
N LYS A 7 -28.86 -10.67 -0.06
CA LYS A 7 -27.89 -11.69 0.28
C LYS A 7 -26.66 -10.96 0.84
N ARG A 8 -26.60 -10.81 2.16
CA ARG A 8 -25.43 -10.37 2.91
C ARG A 8 -24.24 -11.17 2.37
N LYS A 9 -23.17 -10.50 1.97
CA LYS A 9 -21.97 -11.16 1.45
C LYS A 9 -21.04 -11.39 2.64
N PRO A 10 -21.05 -12.58 3.25
CA PRO A 10 -20.34 -12.84 4.50
C PRO A 10 -18.83 -12.57 4.40
N LYS A 11 -18.23 -12.70 3.20
CA LYS A 11 -16.82 -12.40 2.97
C LYS A 11 -16.51 -10.90 2.97
N GLU A 12 -17.43 -10.06 2.49
CA GLU A 12 -17.25 -8.61 2.55
C GLU A 12 -17.41 -8.11 3.99
N GLU A 13 -18.39 -8.63 4.74
CA GLU A 13 -18.58 -8.33 6.18
C GLU A 13 -17.38 -8.76 7.03
N LEU A 14 -16.81 -9.93 6.73
CA LEU A 14 -15.58 -10.40 7.36
C LEU A 14 -14.40 -9.46 7.10
N LEU A 15 -14.18 -9.06 5.84
CA LEU A 15 -13.11 -8.11 5.50
C LEU A 15 -13.33 -6.75 6.19
N VAL A 16 -14.57 -6.28 6.31
CA VAL A 16 -14.91 -5.09 7.09
C VAL A 16 -14.53 -5.28 8.56
N SER A 17 -14.82 -6.43 9.17
CA SER A 17 -14.52 -6.68 10.58
C SER A 17 -13.02 -6.70 10.93
N ILE A 18 -12.14 -6.86 9.94
CA ILE A 18 -10.68 -6.91 10.10
C ILE A 18 -9.97 -5.78 9.34
N SER A 19 -10.71 -4.70 9.03
CA SER A 19 -10.19 -3.55 8.25
C SER A 19 -8.91 -2.99 8.82
N ASP A 20 -8.83 -2.82 10.14
CA ASP A 20 -7.68 -2.20 10.81
C ASP A 20 -6.41 -3.04 10.65
N SER A 21 -6.54 -4.37 10.75
CA SER A 21 -5.42 -5.28 10.49
C SER A 21 -4.98 -5.23 9.03
N ILE A 22 -5.92 -5.10 8.09
CA ILE A 22 -5.59 -4.93 6.67
C ILE A 22 -4.85 -3.60 6.44
N ILE A 23 -5.33 -2.51 7.05
CA ILE A 23 -4.70 -1.19 6.96
C ILE A 23 -3.28 -1.25 7.54
N LEU A 24 -3.08 -1.93 8.67
CA LEU A 24 -1.76 -2.13 9.26
C LEU A 24 -0.80 -2.82 8.29
N LEU A 25 -1.24 -3.93 7.67
CA LEU A 25 -0.43 -4.67 6.70
C LEU A 25 -0.09 -3.83 5.45
N LEU A 26 -1.05 -3.02 4.97
CA LEU A 26 -0.80 -2.07 3.88
C LEU A 26 0.22 -1.00 4.29
N ASN A 27 0.12 -0.46 5.50
CA ASN A 27 1.05 0.54 5.99
C ASN A 27 2.46 -0.04 6.18
N HIS A 28 2.61 -1.31 6.55
CA HIS A 28 3.89 -2.01 6.63
C HIS A 28 4.36 -2.59 5.28
N LEU A 29 3.71 -2.23 4.18
CA LEU A 29 4.12 -2.59 2.82
C LEU A 29 4.20 -4.11 2.56
N TYR A 30 3.44 -4.93 3.31
CA TYR A 30 3.37 -6.37 3.04
C TYR A 30 2.82 -6.63 1.62
N PRO A 31 3.40 -7.55 0.83
CA PRO A 31 2.84 -7.94 -0.45
C PRO A 31 1.39 -8.44 -0.31
N LEU A 32 0.49 -8.03 -1.22
CA LEU A 32 -0.93 -8.39 -1.14
C LEU A 32 -1.18 -9.91 -1.10
N SER A 33 -0.32 -10.69 -1.75
CA SER A 33 -0.34 -12.15 -1.69
C SER A 33 -0.08 -12.66 -0.27
N GLU A 34 0.90 -12.10 0.43
CA GLU A 34 1.22 -12.44 1.82
C GLU A 34 0.13 -11.99 2.77
N GLN A 35 -0.39 -10.76 2.59
CA GLN A 35 -1.56 -10.30 3.35
C GLN A 35 -2.71 -11.30 3.22
N LEU A 36 -3.00 -11.76 2.00
CA LEU A 36 -4.06 -12.73 1.75
C LEU A 36 -3.80 -14.10 2.39
N ILE A 37 -2.55 -14.57 2.40
CA ILE A 37 -2.15 -15.81 3.08
C ILE A 37 -2.37 -15.69 4.59
N LEU A 38 -1.91 -14.59 5.20
CA LEU A 38 -2.07 -14.33 6.63
C LEU A 38 -3.54 -14.25 7.01
N LEU A 39 -4.33 -13.48 6.27
CA LEU A 39 -5.77 -13.38 6.46
C LEU A 39 -6.40 -14.76 6.42
N ASN A 40 -6.22 -15.53 5.34
CA ASN A 40 -6.84 -16.85 5.19
C ASN A 40 -6.39 -17.88 6.25
N LYS A 41 -5.19 -17.77 6.81
CA LYS A 41 -4.74 -18.60 7.93
C LYS A 41 -5.48 -18.28 9.24
N THR A 42 -5.87 -17.02 9.43
CA THR A 42 -6.59 -16.57 10.63
C THR A 42 -8.10 -16.81 10.56
N LEU A 43 -8.63 -17.12 9.37
CA LEU A 43 -10.05 -17.42 9.20
C LEU A 43 -10.39 -18.86 9.64
N HIS A 44 -11.63 -19.05 10.10
CA HIS A 44 -12.15 -20.40 10.37
C HIS A 44 -12.06 -21.28 9.12
N LYS A 45 -11.75 -22.59 9.30
CA LYS A 45 -11.41 -23.58 8.24
C LYS A 45 -12.33 -23.62 7.00
N ASN A 46 -13.57 -23.12 7.11
CA ASN A 46 -14.56 -23.14 6.02
C ASN A 46 -14.72 -21.78 5.31
N CYS A 47 -13.91 -20.77 5.65
CA CYS A 47 -13.97 -19.45 5.05
C CYS A 47 -12.63 -19.09 4.42
N SER A 48 -12.64 -18.81 3.11
CA SER A 48 -11.48 -18.31 2.38
C SER A 48 -11.87 -17.11 1.53
N VAL A 49 -10.99 -16.13 1.48
CA VAL A 49 -11.08 -14.95 0.62
C VAL A 49 -10.17 -15.18 -0.59
N SER A 50 -10.72 -15.00 -1.79
CA SER A 50 -9.92 -15.04 -3.02
C SER A 50 -9.26 -13.70 -3.28
N GLU A 51 -8.15 -13.69 -4.01
CA GLU A 51 -7.44 -12.47 -4.38
C GLU A 51 -8.35 -11.46 -5.08
N LYS A 52 -9.20 -11.93 -6.01
CA LYS A 52 -10.20 -11.08 -6.69
C LYS A 52 -11.15 -10.40 -5.70
N THR A 53 -11.59 -11.11 -4.66
CA THR A 53 -12.49 -10.56 -3.63
C THR A 53 -11.76 -9.54 -2.77
N TYR A 54 -10.54 -9.87 -2.37
CA TYR A 54 -9.70 -9.00 -1.55
C TYR A 54 -9.33 -7.71 -2.27
N LEU A 55 -8.83 -7.80 -3.50
CA LEU A 55 -8.52 -6.64 -4.34
C LEU A 55 -9.75 -5.77 -4.60
N LYS A 56 -10.92 -6.38 -4.79
CA LYS A 56 -12.17 -5.63 -4.94
C LYS A 56 -12.44 -4.81 -3.68
N TYR A 57 -12.41 -5.47 -2.51
CA TYR A 57 -12.62 -4.83 -1.22
C TYR A 57 -11.61 -3.69 -0.96
N LEU A 58 -10.32 -3.89 -1.24
CA LEU A 58 -9.31 -2.83 -1.11
C LEU A 58 -9.63 -1.61 -1.97
N LYS A 59 -10.05 -1.83 -3.22
CA LYS A 59 -10.37 -0.75 -4.18
C LYS A 59 -11.68 -0.03 -3.86
N THR A 60 -12.62 -0.68 -3.17
CA THR A 60 -13.94 -0.10 -2.86
C THR A 60 -14.02 0.48 -1.45
N ASN A 61 -13.53 -0.24 -0.45
CA ASN A 61 -13.72 0.08 0.96
C ASN A 61 -12.49 0.73 1.59
N LEU A 62 -11.29 0.36 1.14
CA LEU A 62 -10.02 0.90 1.66
C LEU A 62 -9.24 1.66 0.57
N LYS A 63 -9.95 2.34 -0.33
CA LYS A 63 -9.38 2.92 -1.55
C LYS A 63 -8.18 3.84 -1.27
N ALA A 64 -8.30 4.72 -0.27
CA ALA A 64 -7.23 5.65 0.08
C ALA A 64 -5.96 4.91 0.56
N HIS A 65 -6.12 3.97 1.50
CA HIS A 65 -5.03 3.14 1.99
C HIS A 65 -4.40 2.28 0.89
N TYR A 66 -5.22 1.73 0.00
CA TYR A 66 -4.73 0.95 -1.14
C TYR A 66 -3.91 1.80 -2.12
N ILE A 67 -4.39 3.00 -2.47
CA ILE A 67 -3.64 3.92 -3.35
C ILE A 67 -2.31 4.30 -2.69
N LYS A 68 -2.34 4.68 -1.41
CA LYS A 68 -1.14 5.03 -0.64
C LYS A 68 -0.13 3.87 -0.61
N TYR A 69 -0.58 2.66 -0.29
CA TYR A 69 0.23 1.44 -0.37
C TYR A 69 0.88 1.26 -1.75
N LYS A 70 0.12 1.43 -2.84
CA LYS A 70 0.67 1.27 -4.19
C LYS A 70 1.76 2.29 -4.51
N LYS A 71 1.60 3.53 -4.08
CA LYS A 71 2.62 4.58 -4.25
C LYS A 71 3.86 4.29 -3.39
N ASN A 72 3.68 3.90 -2.13
CA ASN A 72 4.79 3.61 -1.23
C ASN A 72 5.60 2.38 -1.68
N ILE A 73 4.94 1.31 -2.12
CA ILE A 73 5.61 0.17 -2.75
C ILE A 73 6.39 0.60 -4.00
N PHE A 74 5.84 1.53 -4.79
CA PHE A 74 6.56 2.04 -5.95
C PHE A 74 7.84 2.75 -5.54
N PHE A 75 7.81 3.62 -4.53
CA PHE A 75 9.02 4.26 -4.02
C PHE A 75 10.02 3.24 -3.45
N ALA A 76 9.56 2.29 -2.65
CA ALA A 76 10.40 1.21 -2.10
C ALA A 76 11.11 0.40 -3.20
N ASN A 77 10.40 0.07 -4.28
CA ASN A 77 10.96 -0.64 -5.42
C ASN A 77 11.93 0.22 -6.26
N ASN A 78 11.91 1.54 -6.10
CA ASN A 78 12.78 2.49 -6.81
C ASN A 78 13.76 3.19 -5.84
N MET A 79 14.11 2.52 -4.74
CA MET A 79 14.97 3.10 -3.70
C MET A 79 16.33 3.59 -4.23
N GLN A 80 16.91 2.93 -5.24
CA GLN A 80 18.17 3.39 -5.83
C GLN A 80 18.04 4.79 -6.47
N GLU A 81 16.94 5.05 -7.15
CA GLU A 81 16.67 6.36 -7.74
C GLU A 81 16.35 7.39 -6.66
N MET A 82 15.65 6.99 -5.59
CA MET A 82 15.45 7.83 -4.41
C MET A 82 16.80 8.26 -3.83
N ILE A 83 17.69 7.30 -3.54
CA ILE A 83 19.03 7.55 -2.99
C ILE A 83 19.81 8.50 -3.89
N ARG A 84 19.76 8.30 -5.21
CA ARG A 84 20.44 9.19 -6.17
C ARG A 84 20.00 10.66 -6.00
N VAL A 85 18.70 10.94 -5.93
CA VAL A 85 18.22 12.32 -5.78
C VAL A 85 18.48 12.87 -4.38
N ILE A 86 18.37 12.05 -3.34
CA ILE A 86 18.66 12.44 -1.95
C ILE A 86 20.11 12.90 -1.80
N LEU A 87 21.06 12.19 -2.43
CA LEU A 87 22.48 12.54 -2.37
C LEU A 87 22.82 13.81 -3.20
N ALA A 88 22.01 14.12 -4.22
CA ALA A 88 22.28 15.22 -5.14
C ALA A 88 21.58 16.54 -4.75
N PHE A 89 20.45 16.48 -4.05
CA PHE A 89 19.58 17.64 -3.78
C PHE A 89 19.21 17.75 -2.31
N LYS A 90 19.07 18.99 -1.80
CA LYS A 90 18.91 19.24 -0.36
C LYS A 90 17.46 19.25 0.09
N THR A 91 16.57 19.82 -0.72
CA THR A 91 15.16 19.99 -0.37
C THR A 91 14.30 18.89 -0.97
N TYR A 92 13.18 18.54 -0.34
CA TYR A 92 12.26 17.54 -0.89
C TYR A 92 11.68 17.97 -2.24
N GLU A 93 11.46 19.28 -2.43
CA GLU A 93 11.01 19.87 -3.68
C GLU A 93 12.01 19.61 -4.81
N GLU A 94 13.30 19.91 -4.59
CA GLU A 94 14.35 19.65 -5.59
C GLU A 94 14.54 18.15 -5.84
N GLN A 95 14.52 17.34 -4.78
CA GLN A 95 14.65 15.89 -4.88
C GLN A 95 13.50 15.31 -5.70
N PHE A 96 12.25 15.67 -5.38
CA PHE A 96 11.08 15.23 -6.10
C PHE A 96 11.10 15.77 -7.53
N GLU A 97 11.50 17.02 -7.76
CA GLU A 97 11.54 17.59 -9.10
C GLU A 97 12.50 16.82 -10.01
N ASN A 98 13.64 16.41 -9.47
CA ASN A 98 14.67 15.64 -10.16
C ASN A 98 14.48 14.12 -10.08
N PHE A 99 13.43 13.64 -9.40
CA PHE A 99 13.06 12.23 -9.37
C PHE A 99 12.48 11.83 -10.73
N ARG A 100 13.06 10.79 -11.34
CA ARG A 100 12.73 10.39 -12.72
C ARG A 100 11.26 10.06 -12.94
N PHE A 101 10.55 9.59 -11.91
CA PHE A 101 9.20 9.08 -12.05
C PHE A 101 8.16 10.03 -11.45
N LYS A 102 7.26 10.57 -12.28
CA LYS A 102 6.12 11.39 -11.82
C LYS A 102 4.80 10.61 -11.80
N LYS A 103 4.79 9.44 -12.44
CA LYS A 103 3.64 8.53 -12.50
C LYS A 103 4.07 7.12 -12.85
N PHE A 104 3.22 6.16 -12.53
CA PHE A 104 3.43 4.75 -12.88
C PHE A 104 2.11 4.03 -13.17
N ARG A 105 2.20 2.88 -13.83
CA ARG A 105 1.05 2.01 -14.09
C ARG A 105 1.12 0.75 -13.24
N SER A 106 -0.04 0.31 -12.75
CA SER A 106 -0.18 -0.99 -12.10
C SER A 106 -1.49 -1.66 -12.52
N GLY A 107 -1.36 -2.70 -13.34
CA GLY A 107 -2.48 -3.23 -14.11
C GLY A 107 -3.08 -2.14 -15.01
N ASN A 108 -4.40 -1.99 -14.97
CA ASN A 108 -5.13 -1.01 -15.77
C ASN A 108 -5.26 0.38 -15.11
N ASN A 109 -4.55 0.64 -14.01
CA ASN A 109 -4.61 1.91 -13.30
C ASN A 109 -3.31 2.69 -13.48
N GLU A 110 -3.43 4.00 -13.69
CA GLU A 110 -2.33 4.95 -13.67
C GLU A 110 -2.37 5.71 -12.34
N PHE A 111 -1.20 5.87 -11.72
CA PHE A 111 -1.02 6.55 -10.45
C PHE A 111 -0.06 7.71 -10.67
N ASN A 112 -0.52 8.93 -10.39
CA ASN A 112 0.34 10.10 -10.32
C ASN A 112 0.98 10.17 -8.94
N LEU A 113 2.27 10.47 -8.94
CA LEU A 113 3.03 10.76 -7.73
C LEU A 113 3.02 12.26 -7.53
N LEU A 114 2.81 12.68 -6.29
CA LEU A 114 2.86 14.06 -5.86
C LEU A 114 4.00 14.24 -4.87
N LEU A 115 4.39 15.50 -4.65
CA LEU A 115 5.42 15.84 -3.67
C LEU A 115 5.04 15.33 -2.28
N GLU A 116 3.77 15.42 -1.90
CA GLU A 116 3.28 14.95 -0.59
C GLU A 116 3.40 13.43 -0.43
N ASP A 117 3.25 12.66 -1.52
CA ASP A 117 3.47 11.22 -1.47
C ASP A 117 4.95 10.89 -1.25
N TYR A 118 5.83 11.67 -1.86
CA TYR A 118 7.29 11.52 -1.75
C TYR A 118 7.76 11.85 -0.32
N ILE A 119 7.35 13.01 0.20
CA ILE A 119 7.65 13.44 1.57
C ILE A 119 7.15 12.40 2.56
N TYR A 120 5.88 11.98 2.42
CA TYR A 120 5.30 10.96 3.29
C TYR A 120 6.12 9.67 3.29
N PHE A 121 6.49 9.17 2.12
CA PHE A 121 7.27 7.94 2.03
C PHE A 121 8.64 8.10 2.72
N PHE A 122 9.28 9.24 2.51
CA PHE A 122 10.59 9.52 3.08
C PHE A 122 10.54 9.57 4.62
N GLU A 123 9.64 10.37 5.18
CA GLU A 123 9.48 10.51 6.63
C GLU A 123 9.07 9.18 7.29
N GLU A 124 8.15 8.44 6.68
CA GLU A 124 7.56 7.26 7.31
C GLU A 124 8.43 6.01 7.20
N TYR A 125 9.16 5.83 6.09
CA TYR A 125 9.88 4.58 5.81
C TYR A 125 11.40 4.76 5.71
N PHE A 126 11.87 5.92 5.26
CA PHE A 126 13.31 6.12 5.04
C PHE A 126 13.98 6.74 6.28
N GLU A 127 13.41 7.80 6.85
CA GLU A 127 14.00 8.47 8.02
C GLU A 127 13.88 7.65 9.30
N LYS A 128 12.76 6.94 9.51
CA LYS A 128 12.60 6.05 10.67
C LYS A 128 13.62 4.91 10.71
N GLU A 129 14.19 4.54 9.56
CA GLU A 129 15.24 3.51 9.45
C GLU A 129 16.65 4.09 9.33
N LYS A 130 16.81 5.43 9.29
CA LYS A 130 18.09 6.11 9.04
C LYS A 130 19.17 5.81 10.08
N ASP A 131 18.77 5.53 11.32
CA ASP A 131 19.68 5.13 12.40
C ASP A 131 20.38 3.79 12.13
N ILE A 132 19.85 2.94 11.23
CA ILE A 132 20.44 1.65 10.88
C ILE A 132 21.51 1.81 9.79
N TRP A 133 21.35 2.76 8.87
CA TRP A 133 22.25 2.92 7.71
C TRP A 133 23.52 3.73 8.03
N VAL A 134 23.46 4.66 8.98
CA VAL A 134 24.64 5.44 9.41
C VAL A 134 25.61 4.59 10.25
N ALA A 135 25.17 3.48 10.83
CA ALA A 135 26.01 2.60 11.64
C ALA A 135 26.90 1.63 10.82
N ILE A 136 26.72 1.57 9.50
CA ILE A 136 27.37 0.59 8.60
C ILE A 136 28.30 1.29 7.57
N GLY A 137 28.35 2.63 7.57
CA GLY A 137 29.29 3.44 6.77
C GLY A 137 30.36 4.08 7.64
#